data_AF-A0A9E7AS91-F1
#
_entry.id   AF-A0A9E7AS91-F1
#
_cell.length_a   1.000
_cell.length_b   1.000
_cell.length_c   1.000
_cell.angle_alpha   90.00
_cell.angle_beta   90.00
_cell.angle_gamma   90.00
#
_symmetry.space_group_name_H-M   'P 1'
#
loop_
_entity.id
_entity.type
_entity.pdbx_description
1 polymer ?
#
loop_
_entity_poly.entity_id
_entity_poly.type
_entity_poly.pdbx_seq_one_letter_code
_entity_poly.pdbx_strand_id
1 'polypeptide(L)'
;MTTPTLIHRYAIPLQQAIEQLVGKEATDGESFLVDIDGDDLIIDIHGPANVTFRVGDYEYTLDGRGGQEATNGTEKSNVVAPDPEATPAEPPRKGGPLAQRAAISCGEKGFWIFIGKKFGVTIGSADEAAAWLKSQCGVKSRVDLDYDEAKADNFREIDKAYRLWLEGYD
;
A
#
# COMPACT_ATOMS: atom_id res chain seq x y z
N MET A 1 -49.47 -9.52 -6.66
CA MET A 1 -49.28 -8.91 -8.00
C MET A 1 -47.84 -8.42 -8.05
N THR A 2 -46.99 -9.02 -8.87
CA THR A 2 -45.59 -8.61 -9.04
C THR A 2 -45.55 -7.38 -9.94
N THR A 3 -44.95 -6.29 -9.49
CA THR A 3 -44.78 -5.09 -10.32
C THR A 3 -43.81 -5.42 -11.46
N PRO A 4 -44.16 -5.18 -12.74
CA PRO A 4 -43.24 -5.40 -13.84
C PRO A 4 -42.05 -4.43 -13.73
N THR A 5 -40.84 -4.97 -13.87
CA THR A 5 -39.59 -4.19 -13.82
C THR A 5 -39.07 -3.94 -15.23
N LEU A 6 -38.82 -2.67 -15.56
CA LEU A 6 -38.15 -2.28 -16.80
C LEU A 6 -36.63 -2.38 -16.61
N ILE A 7 -35.95 -3.13 -17.47
CA ILE A 7 -34.48 -3.30 -17.41
C ILE A 7 -33.87 -2.62 -18.64
N HIS A 8 -33.00 -1.64 -18.39
CA HIS A 8 -32.14 -1.06 -19.43
C HIS A 8 -30.79 -1.76 -19.43
N ARG A 9 -30.41 -2.34 -20.57
CA ARG A 9 -29.11 -2.99 -20.76
C ARG A 9 -28.25 -2.15 -21.68
N TYR A 10 -27.05 -1.83 -21.23
CA TYR A 10 -26.01 -1.19 -22.02
C TYR A 10 -24.80 -2.12 -22.08
N ALA A 11 -24.03 -2.02 -23.16
CA ALA A 11 -22.79 -2.75 -23.33
C ALA A 11 -21.69 -1.75 -23.66
N ILE A 12 -20.62 -1.76 -22.87
CA ILE A 12 -19.46 -0.88 -23.02
C ILE A 12 -18.22 -1.77 -22.98
N PRO A 13 -17.22 -1.57 -23.87
CA PRO A 13 -15.97 -2.31 -23.80
C PRO A 13 -15.25 -2.07 -22.47
N LEU A 14 -14.80 -3.16 -21.82
CA LEU A 14 -14.20 -3.11 -20.48
C LEU A 14 -13.00 -2.15 -20.42
N GLN A 15 -12.06 -2.28 -21.37
CA GLN A 15 -10.90 -1.38 -21.51
C GLN A 15 -11.33 0.09 -21.53
N GLN A 16 -12.33 0.43 -22.35
CA GLN A 16 -12.78 1.81 -22.52
C GLN A 16 -13.43 2.35 -21.23
N ALA A 17 -14.19 1.52 -20.53
CA ALA A 17 -14.78 1.91 -19.25
C ALA A 17 -13.69 2.17 -18.20
N ILE A 18 -12.70 1.29 -18.09
CA ILE A 18 -11.60 1.43 -17.13
C ILE A 18 -10.73 2.65 -17.45
N GLU A 19 -10.39 2.88 -18.73
CA GLU A 19 -9.64 4.07 -19.18
C GLU A 19 -10.33 5.38 -18.80
N GLN A 20 -11.66 5.43 -18.89
CA GLN A 20 -12.43 6.62 -18.49
C GLN A 20 -12.48 6.84 -16.98
N LEU A 21 -12.39 5.78 -16.19
CA LEU A 21 -12.46 5.84 -14.72
C LEU A 21 -11.10 6.14 -14.09
N VAL A 22 -10.04 5.47 -14.55
CA VAL A 22 -8.72 5.46 -13.89
C VAL A 22 -7.67 6.27 -14.67
N GLY A 23 -7.93 6.60 -15.93
CA GLY A 23 -7.02 7.34 -16.79
C GLY A 23 -6.13 6.42 -17.63
N LYS A 24 -5.92 6.78 -18.89
CA LYS A 24 -5.25 5.95 -19.91
C LYS A 24 -3.82 5.55 -19.57
N GLU A 25 -3.12 6.39 -18.82
CA GLU A 25 -1.74 6.14 -18.38
C GLU A 25 -1.61 5.06 -17.30
N ALA A 26 -2.70 4.76 -16.58
CA ALA A 26 -2.73 3.73 -15.55
C ALA A 26 -3.25 2.37 -16.08
N THR A 27 -3.67 2.29 -17.36
CA THR A 27 -4.38 1.13 -17.93
C THR A 27 -3.57 0.37 -18.98
N ASP A 28 -2.24 0.46 -18.95
CA ASP A 28 -1.33 -0.27 -19.83
C ASP A 28 -1.11 -1.75 -19.42
N GLY A 29 -1.97 -2.27 -18.53
CA GLY A 29 -1.96 -3.65 -18.07
C GLY A 29 -2.37 -4.68 -19.12
N GLU A 30 -1.86 -5.90 -18.96
CA GLU A 30 -2.14 -7.07 -19.79
C GLU A 30 -3.50 -7.70 -19.48
N SER A 31 -4.00 -7.55 -18.24
CA SER A 31 -5.33 -8.02 -17.85
C SER A 31 -5.93 -7.17 -16.73
N PHE A 32 -7.27 -7.21 -16.64
CA PHE A 32 -8.05 -6.50 -15.64
C PHE A 32 -8.88 -7.50 -14.85
N LEU A 33 -8.89 -7.37 -13.53
CA LEU A 33 -9.85 -8.02 -12.66
C LEU A 33 -10.75 -6.93 -12.08
N VAL A 34 -12.06 -7.13 -12.20
CA VAL A 34 -13.05 -6.17 -11.72
C VAL A 34 -13.97 -6.86 -10.73
N ASP A 35 -14.11 -6.26 -9.56
CA ASP A 35 -14.96 -6.75 -8.48
C ASP A 35 -15.75 -5.59 -7.86
N ILE A 36 -16.78 -5.92 -7.08
CA ILE A 36 -17.59 -4.96 -6.32
C ILE A 36 -17.52 -5.35 -4.84
N ASP A 37 -16.99 -4.46 -4.02
CA ASP A 37 -16.99 -4.61 -2.56
C ASP A 37 -17.85 -3.51 -1.93
N GLY A 38 -19.05 -3.88 -1.50
CA GLY A 38 -20.05 -2.93 -1.01
C GLY A 38 -20.44 -1.91 -2.10
N ASP A 39 -20.07 -0.66 -1.88
CA ASP A 39 -20.31 0.46 -2.80
C ASP A 39 -19.08 0.82 -3.65
N ASP A 40 -17.95 0.11 -3.46
CA ASP A 40 -16.70 0.36 -4.16
C ASP A 40 -16.55 -0.54 -5.39
N LEU A 41 -16.13 0.05 -6.51
CA LEU A 41 -15.68 -0.68 -7.70
C LEU A 41 -14.16 -0.91 -7.59
N ILE A 42 -13.76 -2.17 -7.48
CA ILE A 42 -12.35 -2.56 -7.41
C ILE A 42 -11.87 -2.96 -8.80
N ILE A 43 -10.76 -2.37 -9.25
CA ILE A 43 -10.14 -2.65 -10.55
C ILE A 43 -8.66 -2.95 -10.31
N ASP A 44 -8.29 -4.23 -10.40
CA ASP A 44 -6.89 -4.65 -10.41
C ASP A 44 -6.37 -4.66 -11.84
N ILE A 45 -5.25 -3.98 -12.07
CA ILE A 45 -4.58 -3.86 -13.36
C ILE A 45 -3.29 -4.65 -13.29
N HIS A 46 -3.22 -5.77 -14.01
CA HIS A 46 -2.03 -6.62 -14.04
C HIS A 46 -1.10 -6.18 -15.17
N GLY A 47 0.01 -5.54 -14.83
CA GLY A 47 1.09 -5.21 -15.77
C GLY A 47 2.20 -6.28 -15.79
N PRO A 48 3.16 -6.15 -16.73
CA PRO A 48 4.32 -7.03 -16.75
C PRO A 48 5.07 -6.95 -15.42
N ALA A 49 5.48 -8.12 -14.90
CA ALA A 49 6.20 -8.22 -13.65
C ALA A 49 7.48 -7.35 -13.65
N ASN A 50 8.08 -7.13 -14.82
CA ASN A 50 9.33 -6.39 -14.96
C ASN A 50 9.06 -4.98 -15.50
N VAL A 51 9.19 -3.96 -14.64
CA VAL A 51 9.06 -2.55 -15.05
C VAL A 51 10.45 -1.94 -15.10
N THR A 52 10.87 -1.55 -16.31
CA THR A 52 12.09 -0.76 -16.49
C THR A 52 11.74 0.71 -16.59
N PHE A 53 12.25 1.54 -15.67
CA PHE A 53 12.10 2.99 -15.74
C PHE A 53 13.44 3.70 -15.59
N ARG A 54 13.53 4.88 -16.21
CA ARG A 54 14.73 5.71 -16.22
C ARG A 54 14.54 6.91 -15.29
N VAL A 55 15.54 7.14 -14.44
CA VAL A 55 15.68 8.37 -13.67
C VAL A 55 17.05 8.93 -14.05
N GLY A 56 17.12 10.09 -14.70
CA GLY A 56 18.40 10.64 -15.21
C GLY A 56 19.12 9.68 -16.17
N ASP A 57 20.41 9.43 -15.93
CA ASP A 57 21.25 8.51 -16.73
C ASP A 57 21.21 7.05 -16.24
N TYR A 58 20.37 6.73 -15.25
CA TYR A 58 20.30 5.42 -14.62
C TYR A 58 19.01 4.69 -15.00
N GLU A 59 19.16 3.42 -15.36
CA GLU A 59 18.07 2.51 -15.73
C GLU A 59 17.82 1.52 -14.60
N TYR A 60 16.59 1.48 -14.09
CA TYR A 60 16.17 0.57 -13.05
C TYR A 60 15.21 -0.44 -13.64
N THR A 61 15.47 -1.72 -13.42
CA THR A 61 14.54 -2.80 -13.75
C THR A 61 14.04 -3.39 -12.44
N LEU A 62 12.75 -3.20 -12.17
CA LEU A 62 12.07 -3.90 -11.08
C LEU A 62 11.56 -5.22 -11.64
N ASP A 63 12.31 -6.31 -11.44
CA ASP A 63 11.81 -7.63 -11.77
C ASP A 63 10.81 -8.06 -10.69
N GLY A 64 9.56 -8.35 -11.04
CA GLY A 64 8.47 -8.68 -10.11
C GLY A 64 8.66 -9.98 -9.32
N ARG A 65 9.88 -10.55 -9.35
CA ARG A 65 10.41 -11.40 -8.29
C ARG A 65 10.74 -10.52 -7.09
N GLY A 66 9.80 -10.44 -6.15
CA GLY A 66 10.11 -9.97 -4.81
C GLY A 66 11.34 -10.70 -4.26
N GLY A 67 12.44 -9.95 -4.14
CA GLY A 67 13.66 -10.33 -3.43
C GLY A 67 14.63 -11.23 -4.19
N GLN A 68 15.50 -10.65 -5.02
CA GLN A 68 16.86 -11.18 -5.12
C GLN A 68 17.88 -10.09 -5.46
N GLU A 69 18.60 -9.69 -4.41
CA GLU A 69 20.02 -9.34 -4.38
C GLU A 69 20.61 -8.53 -5.55
N ALA A 70 20.80 -7.22 -5.30
CA ALA A 70 21.87 -6.48 -5.94
C ALA A 70 23.22 -6.96 -5.36
N THR A 71 23.85 -7.95 -5.99
CA THR A 71 25.23 -8.32 -5.70
C THR A 71 26.21 -7.41 -6.43
N ASN A 72 27.24 -6.98 -5.69
CA ASN A 72 28.52 -6.35 -6.05
C ASN A 72 28.60 -4.86 -5.68
N GLY A 73 29.52 -4.41 -4.82
CA GLY A 73 30.63 -5.08 -4.14
C GLY A 73 31.57 -4.05 -3.51
N THR A 74 32.52 -4.57 -2.73
CA THR A 74 33.75 -3.92 -2.21
C THR A 74 33.75 -3.49 -0.73
N GLU A 75 34.09 -4.48 0.10
CA GLU A 75 35.11 -4.48 1.17
C GLU A 75 35.30 -3.23 2.07
N LYS A 76 35.13 -3.43 3.38
CA LYS A 76 36.21 -3.63 4.38
C LYS A 76 35.68 -3.22 5.76
N SER A 77 35.62 -4.17 6.71
CA SER A 77 36.21 -3.96 8.05
C SER A 77 36.07 -5.20 8.93
N ASN A 78 37.24 -5.79 9.14
CA ASN A 78 37.81 -6.31 10.38
C ASN A 78 36.92 -7.03 11.40
N VAL A 79 37.35 -8.26 11.68
CA VAL A 79 36.92 -9.16 12.74
C VAL A 79 37.24 -8.56 14.10
N VAL A 80 36.22 -8.32 14.93
CA VAL A 80 36.31 -8.37 16.39
C VAL A 80 35.01 -8.97 16.93
N ALA A 81 35.09 -10.19 17.45
CA ALA A 81 34.12 -10.76 18.40
C ALA A 81 34.60 -10.43 19.83
N PRO A 82 33.84 -10.64 20.93
CA PRO A 82 32.52 -11.31 21.04
C PRO A 82 31.51 -10.60 21.98
N ASP A 83 30.22 -10.98 21.94
CA ASP A 83 29.42 -11.35 23.13
C ASP A 83 28.07 -11.99 22.68
N PRO A 84 27.52 -13.01 23.37
CA PRO A 84 26.51 -13.91 22.84
C PRO A 84 25.15 -13.68 23.49
N GLU A 85 24.29 -12.83 22.93
CA GLU A 85 22.86 -12.84 23.29
C GLU A 85 21.98 -12.13 22.24
N ALA A 86 22.15 -12.50 20.96
CA ALA A 86 21.12 -12.23 19.95
C ALA A 86 20.16 -13.43 19.92
N THR A 87 18.99 -13.24 20.50
CA THR A 87 17.83 -14.13 20.33
C THR A 87 17.61 -14.41 18.83
N PRO A 88 17.18 -15.62 18.43
CA PRO A 88 17.04 -15.98 17.02
C PRO A 88 16.15 -14.96 16.32
N ALA A 89 16.70 -14.28 15.31
CA ALA A 89 15.90 -13.48 14.40
C ALA A 89 14.87 -14.42 13.76
N GLU A 90 13.59 -14.24 14.12
CA GLU A 90 12.50 -14.88 13.40
C GLU A 90 12.65 -14.55 11.91
N PRO A 91 12.40 -15.50 11.00
CA PRO A 91 12.49 -15.25 9.57
C PRO A 91 11.68 -14.00 9.21
N PRO A 92 12.14 -13.16 8.28
CA PRO A 92 11.48 -11.90 7.95
C PRO A 92 10.04 -12.20 7.53
N ARG A 93 9.10 -11.92 8.43
CA ARG A 93 7.66 -12.10 8.16
C ARG A 93 7.31 -11.14 7.02
N LYS A 94 6.73 -11.68 5.96
CA LYS A 94 6.36 -10.89 4.79
C LYS A 94 5.14 -10.05 5.13
N GLY A 95 5.20 -8.74 4.86
CA GLY A 95 4.01 -7.87 4.97
C GLY A 95 2.94 -8.30 3.98
N GLY A 96 1.70 -8.31 4.44
CA GLY A 96 0.51 -8.53 3.62
C GLY A 96 -0.13 -7.22 3.15
N PRO A 97 -1.37 -7.29 2.67
CA PRO A 97 -2.09 -6.14 2.12
C PRO A 97 -2.27 -4.97 3.10
N LEU A 98 -2.43 -5.24 4.41
CA LEU A 98 -2.58 -4.18 5.42
C LEU A 98 -1.27 -3.43 5.63
N ALA A 99 -0.15 -4.15 5.75
CA ALA A 99 1.17 -3.53 5.86
C ALA A 99 1.51 -2.68 4.64
N GLN A 100 1.15 -3.13 3.43
CA GLN A 100 1.34 -2.39 2.20
C GLN A 100 0.51 -1.11 2.18
N ARG A 101 -0.78 -1.20 2.50
CA ARG A 101 -1.66 -0.02 2.57
C ARG A 101 -1.19 0.99 3.61
N ALA A 102 -0.82 0.53 4.80
CA ALA A 102 -0.23 1.37 5.82
C ALA A 102 1.05 2.08 5.33
N ALA A 103 1.86 1.41 4.50
CA ALA A 103 3.04 2.03 3.90
C ALA A 103 2.68 3.11 2.87
N ILE A 104 1.66 2.88 2.05
CA ILE A 104 1.17 3.86 1.06
C ILE A 104 0.64 5.10 1.79
N SER A 105 -0.26 4.93 2.77
CA SER A 105 -0.83 6.06 3.54
C SER A 105 0.26 6.89 4.21
N CYS A 106 1.28 6.26 4.80
CA CYS A 106 2.41 6.98 5.40
C CYS A 106 3.24 7.78 4.37
N GLY A 107 3.23 7.40 3.09
CA GLY A 107 3.89 8.15 2.02
C GLY A 107 3.10 9.37 1.52
N GLU A 108 1.83 9.49 1.89
CA GLU A 108 0.95 10.53 1.38
C GLU A 108 0.97 11.79 2.26
N LYS A 109 1.19 12.96 1.65
CA LYS A 109 1.10 14.25 2.37
C LYS A 109 -0.30 14.53 2.91
N GLY A 110 -1.35 14.03 2.23
CA GLY A 110 -2.73 14.14 2.70
C GLY A 110 -2.92 13.50 4.08
N PHE A 111 -2.34 12.32 4.26
CA PHE A 111 -2.37 11.58 5.52
C PHE A 111 -1.66 12.35 6.65
N TRP A 112 -0.54 13.02 6.34
CA TRP A 112 0.18 13.83 7.32
C TRP A 112 -0.65 15.02 7.80
N ILE A 113 -1.35 15.69 6.88
CA ILE A 113 -2.26 16.80 7.20
C ILE A 113 -3.45 16.31 8.03
N PHE A 114 -4.02 15.17 7.65
CA PHE A 114 -5.08 14.51 8.41
C PHE A 114 -4.64 14.22 9.84
N ILE A 115 -3.47 13.61 10.04
CA ILE A 115 -2.91 13.35 11.37
C ILE A 115 -2.77 14.66 12.16
N GLY A 116 -2.23 15.70 11.53
CA GLY A 116 -2.08 17.02 12.15
C GLY A 116 -3.39 17.67 12.57
N LYS A 117 -4.43 17.58 11.74
CA LYS A 117 -5.75 18.14 12.05
C LYS A 117 -6.49 17.34 13.13
N LYS A 118 -6.53 16.02 13.00
CA LYS A 118 -7.36 15.16 13.85
C LYS A 118 -6.72 14.87 15.20
N PHE A 119 -5.39 14.73 15.25
CA PHE A 119 -4.65 14.32 16.44
C PHE A 119 -3.70 15.40 16.98
N GLY A 120 -3.58 16.55 16.29
CA GLY A 120 -2.73 17.66 16.74
C GLY A 120 -1.23 17.38 16.63
N VAL A 121 -0.82 16.40 15.81
CA VAL A 121 0.59 15.98 15.66
C VAL A 121 1.15 16.47 14.34
N THR A 122 2.26 17.22 14.39
CA THR A 122 2.97 17.63 13.16
C THR A 122 3.80 16.48 12.63
N ILE A 123 3.53 16.06 11.39
CA ILE A 123 4.28 15.04 10.67
C ILE A 123 5.00 15.71 9.50
N GLY A 124 6.33 15.64 9.49
CA GLY A 124 7.20 16.23 8.47
C GLY A 124 7.77 15.22 7.48
N SER A 125 7.64 13.91 7.74
CA SER A 125 8.18 12.85 6.88
C SER A 125 7.37 11.56 6.91
N ALA A 126 7.58 10.71 5.92
CA ALA A 126 6.95 9.39 5.85
C ALA A 126 7.39 8.48 7.02
N ASP A 127 8.63 8.62 7.49
CA ASP A 127 9.14 7.86 8.63
C ASP A 127 8.48 8.28 9.95
N GLU A 128 8.23 9.58 10.13
CA GLU A 128 7.47 10.10 11.26
C GLU A 128 6.01 9.64 11.22
N ALA A 129 5.38 9.65 10.04
CA ALA A 129 4.03 9.12 9.84
C ALA A 129 3.97 7.63 10.22
N ALA A 130 4.96 6.85 9.79
CA ALA A 130 5.06 5.44 10.11
C ALA A 130 5.33 5.20 11.61
N ALA A 131 6.16 6.03 12.25
CA ALA A 131 6.39 5.95 13.70
C ALA A 131 5.11 6.23 14.48
N TRP A 132 4.36 7.26 14.09
CA TRP A 132 3.07 7.60 14.68
C TRP A 132 2.07 6.47 14.50
N LEU A 133 1.91 5.95 13.28
CA LEU A 133 0.96 4.88 12.97
C LEU A 133 1.25 3.60 13.79
N LYS A 134 2.53 3.24 13.88
CA LYS A 134 2.98 2.10 14.70
C LYS A 134 2.63 2.27 16.17
N SER A 135 2.82 3.48 16.70
CA SER A 135 2.47 3.84 18.07
C SER A 135 0.95 3.72 18.31
N GLN A 136 0.13 4.23 17.38
CA GLN A 136 -1.33 4.14 17.49
C GLN A 136 -1.84 2.71 17.42
N CYS A 137 -1.27 1.88 16.54
CA CYS A 137 -1.72 0.50 16.37
C CYS A 137 -1.05 -0.47 17.37
N GLY A 138 -0.13 0.00 18.22
CA GLY A 138 0.60 -0.85 19.16
C GLY A 138 1.50 -1.90 18.50
N VAL A 139 1.99 -1.63 17.29
CA VAL A 139 2.84 -2.56 16.50
C VAL A 139 4.29 -2.09 16.47
N LYS A 140 5.23 -3.04 16.33
CA LYS A 140 6.65 -2.71 16.12
C LYS A 140 6.97 -2.58 14.64
N SER A 141 6.24 -3.32 13.80
CA SER A 141 6.33 -3.28 12.35
C SER A 141 4.95 -3.16 11.71
N ARG A 142 4.84 -2.50 10.56
CA ARG A 142 3.61 -2.47 9.75
C ARG A 142 3.16 -3.87 9.36
N VAL A 143 4.13 -4.79 9.21
CA VAL A 143 3.89 -6.22 8.97
C VAL A 143 3.00 -6.85 10.03
N ASP A 144 3.11 -6.41 11.29
CA ASP A 144 2.35 -6.99 12.41
C ASP A 144 0.83 -6.77 12.24
N LEU A 145 0.42 -5.77 11.43
CA LEU A 145 -0.99 -5.51 11.12
C LEU A 145 -1.66 -6.66 10.36
N ASP A 146 -0.91 -7.45 9.60
CA ASP A 146 -1.47 -8.58 8.85
C ASP A 146 -1.58 -9.86 9.69
N TYR A 147 -0.99 -9.88 10.88
CA TYR A 147 -0.93 -11.07 11.74
C TYR A 147 -1.68 -10.91 13.07
N ASP A 148 -1.99 -9.67 13.47
CA ASP A 148 -2.69 -9.36 14.71
C ASP A 148 -3.96 -8.58 14.42
N GLU A 149 -5.10 -9.27 14.51
CA GLU A 149 -6.42 -8.75 14.14
C GLU A 149 -6.83 -7.55 15.01
N ALA A 150 -6.51 -7.55 16.31
CA ALA A 150 -6.81 -6.43 17.19
C ALA A 150 -6.03 -5.16 16.80
N LYS A 151 -4.80 -5.32 16.29
CA LYS A 151 -3.98 -4.20 15.80
C LYS A 151 -4.38 -3.78 14.39
N ALA A 152 -4.82 -4.73 13.57
CA ALA A 152 -5.39 -4.49 12.25
C ALA A 152 -6.63 -3.60 12.34
N ASP A 153 -7.48 -3.82 13.33
CA ASP A 153 -8.71 -3.03 13.53
C ASP A 153 -8.41 -1.56 13.83
N ASN A 154 -7.41 -1.27 14.68
CA ASN A 154 -6.96 0.11 14.90
C ASN A 154 -6.52 0.79 13.61
N PHE A 155 -5.77 0.07 12.76
CA PHE A 155 -5.37 0.61 11.46
C PHE A 155 -6.57 0.82 10.54
N ARG A 156 -7.52 -0.12 10.48
CA ARG A 156 -8.75 -0.01 9.67
C ARG A 156 -9.59 1.19 10.10
N GLU A 157 -9.70 1.47 11.39
CA GLU A 157 -10.41 2.66 11.90
C GLU A 157 -9.72 3.96 11.47
N ILE A 158 -8.40 4.03 11.57
CA ILE A 158 -7.61 5.19 11.11
C ILE A 158 -7.75 5.38 9.59
N ASP A 159 -7.63 4.29 8.81
CA ASP A 159 -7.77 4.29 7.35
C ASP A 159 -9.17 4.76 6.93
N LYS A 160 -10.22 4.25 7.59
CA LYS A 160 -11.61 4.70 7.37
C LYS A 160 -11.80 6.17 7.69
N ALA A 161 -11.27 6.64 8.82
CA ALA A 161 -11.36 8.05 9.19
C ALA A 161 -10.61 8.97 8.21
N TYR A 162 -9.47 8.51 7.68
CA TYR A 162 -8.72 9.24 6.67
C TYR A 162 -9.48 9.33 5.34
N ARG A 163 -10.11 8.23 4.89
CA ARG A 163 -10.95 8.22 3.67
C ARG A 163 -12.14 9.18 3.78
N LEU A 164 -12.87 9.15 4.90
CA LEU A 164 -13.96 10.09 5.15
C LEU A 164 -13.50 11.55 5.14
N TRP A 165 -12.31 11.82 5.67
CA TRP A 165 -11.72 13.15 5.63
C TRP A 165 -11.37 13.61 4.21
N LEU A 166 -10.90 12.70 3.35
CA LEU A 166 -10.66 13.01 1.92
C LEU A 166 -11.96 13.33 1.16
N GLU A 167 -13.08 12.71 1.56
CA GLU A 167 -14.42 13.00 1.02
C GLU A 167 -15.01 14.32 1.55
N GLY A 168 -14.32 15.00 2.49
CA GLY A 168 -14.74 16.28 3.05
C GLY A 168 -15.63 16.18 4.29
N TYR A 169 -15.72 15.00 4.91
CA TYR A 169 -16.37 14.81 6.20
C TYR A 169 -15.32 14.96 7.33
N ASP A 170 -15.43 16.04 8.12
CA ASP A 170 -14.58 16.33 9.30
C ASP A 170 -15.36 16.18 10.61
#